data_AF-E1X567-F1
#
_entry.id   AF-E1X567-F1
#
_cell.length_a   1.000
_cell.length_b   1.000
_cell.length_c   1.000
_cell.angle_alpha   90.00
_cell.angle_beta   90.00
_cell.angle_gamma   90.00
#
_symmetry.space_group_name_H-M   'P 1'
#
loop_
_entity.id
_entity.type
_entity.pdbx_description
1 polymer ?
#
loop_
_entity_poly.entity_id
_entity_poly.type
_entity_poly.pdbx_seq_one_letter_code
_entity_poly.pdbx_strand_id
1 'polypeptide(L)'
;MEFSLGLIKSENQFLLKSFDAGTEDNGKVLDLSELKNSNLQALFYDEEQIENEDLKATLLEDSRFFPIRSLKEINSDYESFQSLSLDEVKNIFSKVHDNWLLQNNVTLLEELFKVITHLNGLWPNDRTTFFEELWFILKSNLGAKSVRIIFNDIQIAKKENEKNKLIQVKVEGERLPNPTEGGELEAKIMSNYEKDFNNTFDIAEYSGEKGQLVITATIKKSPVVIMAEVYELSRMQKAILSALFTGLSENIQ
;
A
#
# COMPACT_ATOMS: atom_id res chain seq x y z
N MET A 1 0.89 -2.63 -16.53
CA MET A 1 1.46 -2.06 -15.31
C MET A 1 2.82 -2.69 -15.09
N GLU A 2 3.85 -1.88 -14.91
CA GLU A 2 5.21 -2.32 -14.63
C GLU A 2 5.31 -2.96 -13.25
N PHE A 3 6.10 -4.02 -13.13
CA PHE A 3 6.39 -4.67 -11.85
C PHE A 3 7.84 -5.17 -11.81
N SER A 4 8.37 -5.30 -10.61
CA SER A 4 9.74 -5.70 -10.33
C SER A 4 9.78 -6.80 -9.28
N LEU A 5 10.56 -7.83 -9.56
CA LEU A 5 10.71 -9.01 -8.71
C LEU A 5 12.15 -9.12 -8.23
N GLY A 6 12.30 -9.45 -6.95
CA GLY A 6 13.59 -9.73 -6.33
C GLY A 6 13.79 -11.23 -6.19
N LEU A 7 15.02 -11.69 -6.35
CA LEU A 7 15.43 -13.06 -6.06
C LEU A 7 16.70 -13.05 -5.22
N ILE A 8 16.64 -13.55 -3.99
CA ILE A 8 17.82 -13.64 -3.11
C ILE A 8 18.81 -14.61 -3.74
N LYS A 9 20.04 -14.14 -3.93
CA LYS A 9 21.14 -14.91 -4.52
C LYS A 9 22.14 -15.39 -3.46
N SER A 10 22.32 -14.61 -2.40
CA SER A 10 23.17 -14.95 -1.26
C SER A 10 22.73 -14.17 -0.02
N GLU A 11 23.38 -14.41 1.13
CA GLU A 11 23.09 -13.73 2.40
C GLU A 11 23.12 -12.21 2.34
N ASN A 12 23.80 -11.62 1.34
CA ASN A 12 23.98 -10.17 1.20
C ASN A 12 23.47 -9.60 -0.13
N GLN A 13 23.06 -10.43 -1.10
CA GLN A 13 22.74 -9.97 -2.45
C GLN A 13 21.43 -10.54 -2.98
N PHE A 14 20.73 -9.74 -3.78
CA PHE A 14 19.55 -10.15 -4.51
C PHE A 14 19.60 -9.66 -5.97
N LEU A 15 18.96 -10.42 -6.85
CA LEU A 15 18.73 -10.09 -8.24
C LEU A 15 17.41 -9.35 -8.37
N LEU A 16 17.42 -8.11 -8.83
CA LEU A 16 16.24 -7.34 -9.20
C LEU A 16 15.98 -7.49 -10.69
N LYS A 17 14.81 -8.02 -11.07
CA LYS A 17 14.32 -7.99 -12.46
C LYS A 17 13.13 -7.05 -12.57
N SER A 18 13.21 -6.09 -13.47
CA SER A 18 12.11 -5.16 -13.77
C SER A 18 11.44 -5.58 -15.08
N PHE A 19 10.11 -5.61 -15.08
CA PHE A 19 9.31 -5.98 -16.23
C PHE A 19 8.46 -4.77 -16.65
N ASP A 20 8.82 -4.18 -17.78
CA ASP A 20 8.06 -3.14 -18.46
C ASP A 20 7.56 -3.69 -19.81
N ALA A 21 6.46 -3.16 -20.30
CA ALA A 21 5.83 -3.49 -21.57
C ALA A 21 6.76 -3.17 -22.75
N GLY A 22 7.73 -4.05 -23.01
CA GLY A 22 8.61 -4.00 -24.18
C GLY A 22 10.10 -4.20 -23.92
N THR A 23 10.55 -4.31 -22.67
CA THR A 23 11.97 -4.55 -22.35
C THR A 23 12.13 -5.70 -21.35
N GLU A 24 12.79 -6.76 -21.80
CA GLU A 24 13.36 -7.77 -20.91
C GLU A 24 14.63 -7.18 -20.27
N ASP A 25 14.58 -6.91 -18.96
CA ASP A 25 15.78 -6.57 -18.20
C ASP A 25 16.51 -7.88 -17.82
N ASN A 26 17.81 -7.95 -18.13
CA ASN A 26 18.69 -9.04 -17.70
C ASN A 26 18.86 -9.09 -16.17
N GLY A 27 18.33 -8.08 -15.47
CA GLY A 27 18.31 -7.98 -14.03
C GLY A 27 19.60 -7.37 -13.49
N LYS A 28 19.48 -6.74 -12.32
CA LYS A 28 20.57 -6.05 -11.62
C LYS A 28 20.79 -6.74 -10.29
N VAL A 29 22.03 -7.11 -10.01
CA VAL A 29 22.40 -7.64 -8.69
C VAL A 29 22.64 -6.44 -7.77
N LEU A 30 21.92 -6.39 -6.66
CA LEU A 30 21.99 -5.33 -5.65
C LEU A 30 22.27 -5.95 -4.28
N ASP A 31 22.82 -5.15 -3.37
CA ASP A 31 22.99 -5.56 -1.99
C ASP A 31 21.63 -5.54 -1.25
N LEU A 32 21.42 -6.47 -0.31
CA LEU A 32 20.18 -6.55 0.47
C LEU A 32 19.90 -5.28 1.29
N SER A 33 20.92 -4.49 1.61
CA SER A 33 20.73 -3.17 2.21
C SER A 33 19.94 -2.20 1.30
N GLU A 34 20.01 -2.37 -0.02
CA GLU A 34 19.29 -1.58 -1.01
C GLU A 34 17.86 -2.05 -1.25
N LEU A 35 17.47 -3.18 -0.65
CA LEU A 35 16.11 -3.72 -0.76
C LEU A 35 15.07 -2.72 -0.25
N LYS A 36 15.44 -1.87 0.73
CA LYS A 36 14.61 -0.78 1.25
C LYS A 36 14.31 0.31 0.22
N ASN A 37 15.26 0.56 -0.68
CA ASN A 37 15.18 1.61 -1.70
C ASN A 37 14.71 1.08 -3.06
N SER A 38 14.60 -0.24 -3.20
CA SER A 38 14.18 -0.90 -4.43
C SER A 38 12.66 -0.94 -4.51
N ASN A 39 12.10 -0.57 -5.66
CA ASN A 39 10.66 -0.61 -5.92
C ASN A 39 10.22 -2.04 -6.26
N LEU A 40 10.26 -2.93 -5.26
CA LEU A 40 9.94 -4.36 -5.36
C LEU A 40 8.45 -4.63 -5.11
N GLN A 41 7.87 -5.56 -5.86
CA GLN A 41 6.49 -6.02 -5.65
C GLN A 41 6.39 -7.50 -5.30
N ALA A 42 7.46 -8.28 -5.44
CA ALA A 42 7.60 -9.57 -4.78
C ALA A 42 9.07 -9.93 -4.59
N LEU A 43 9.37 -10.77 -3.61
CA LEU A 43 10.70 -11.29 -3.33
C LEU A 43 10.67 -12.81 -3.22
N PHE A 44 11.56 -13.46 -3.94
CA PHE A 44 11.75 -14.90 -3.93
C PHE A 44 13.07 -15.26 -3.27
N TYR A 45 13.11 -16.42 -2.62
CA TYR A 45 14.32 -16.94 -2.00
C TYR A 45 14.39 -18.46 -2.15
N ASP A 46 15.60 -19.00 -2.09
CA ASP A 46 15.80 -20.45 -1.95
C ASP A 46 15.79 -20.84 -0.47
N GLU A 47 15.12 -21.93 -0.12
CA GLU A 47 14.99 -22.41 1.28
C GLU A 47 16.37 -22.67 1.89
N GLU A 48 17.34 -23.10 1.08
CA GLU A 48 18.73 -23.34 1.49
C GLU A 48 19.46 -22.05 1.94
N GLN A 49 19.00 -20.88 1.51
CA GLN A 49 19.62 -19.59 1.85
C GLN A 49 19.04 -18.94 3.11
N ILE A 50 17.95 -19.49 3.65
CA ILE A 50 17.25 -18.93 4.82
C ILE A 50 17.78 -19.45 6.16
N GLU A 51 18.84 -20.25 6.22
CA GLU A 51 19.38 -20.74 7.50
C GLU A 51 19.85 -19.63 8.46
N ASN A 52 20.12 -18.43 7.93
CA ASN A 52 20.56 -17.27 8.69
C ASN A 52 19.39 -16.55 9.42
N GLU A 53 19.45 -16.46 10.76
CA GLU A 53 18.41 -15.82 11.57
C GLU A 53 18.26 -14.31 11.32
N ASP A 54 19.34 -13.58 11.02
CA ASP A 54 19.30 -12.14 10.76
C ASP A 54 18.59 -11.84 9.43
N LEU A 55 18.80 -12.70 8.42
CA LEU A 55 18.09 -12.63 7.15
C LEU A 55 16.59 -12.89 7.37
N LYS A 56 16.23 -13.91 8.17
CA LYS A 56 14.81 -14.18 8.50
C LYS A 56 14.14 -12.98 9.16
N ALA A 57 14.80 -12.33 10.12
CA ALA A 57 14.24 -11.18 10.81
C ALA A 57 13.97 -10.02 9.82
N THR A 58 14.93 -9.75 8.94
CA THR A 58 14.81 -8.71 7.90
C THR A 58 13.66 -9.00 6.93
N LEU A 59 13.55 -10.25 6.47
CA LEU A 59 12.46 -10.66 5.58
C LEU A 59 11.10 -10.57 6.28
N LEU A 60 11.02 -10.91 7.57
CA LEU A 60 9.78 -10.81 8.33
C LEU A 60 9.31 -9.36 8.46
N GLU A 61 10.22 -8.41 8.71
CA GLU A 61 9.89 -6.97 8.70
C GLU A 61 9.35 -6.52 7.34
N ASP A 62 9.95 -7.02 6.25
CA ASP A 62 9.61 -6.59 4.90
C ASP A 62 8.36 -7.27 4.32
N SER A 63 7.96 -8.41 4.87
CA SER A 63 6.76 -9.18 4.46
C SER A 63 5.45 -8.39 4.52
N ARG A 64 5.44 -7.30 5.30
CA ARG A 64 4.30 -6.37 5.41
C ARG A 64 4.12 -5.46 4.18
N PHE A 65 5.14 -5.31 3.34
CA PHE A 65 5.12 -4.41 2.19
C PHE A 65 4.87 -5.12 0.86
N PHE A 66 5.34 -6.36 0.73
CA PHE A 66 5.19 -7.19 -0.47
C PHE A 66 5.27 -8.69 -0.12
N PRO A 67 4.74 -9.58 -0.98
CA PRO A 67 4.88 -11.01 -0.80
C PRO A 67 6.34 -11.48 -0.85
N ILE A 68 6.69 -12.32 0.12
CA ILE A 68 7.97 -13.03 0.20
C ILE A 68 7.66 -14.53 0.17
N ARG A 69 8.22 -15.26 -0.80
CA ARG A 69 7.88 -16.67 -1.06
C ARG A 69 9.12 -17.49 -1.42
N SER A 70 9.12 -18.77 -1.09
CA SER A 70 10.20 -19.65 -1.53
C SER A 70 10.04 -20.01 -3.01
N LEU A 71 11.17 -20.24 -3.69
CA LEU A 71 11.19 -20.75 -5.07
C LEU A 71 10.48 -22.11 -5.19
N LYS A 72 10.57 -22.92 -4.13
CA LYS A 72 9.90 -24.22 -4.05
C LYS A 72 8.37 -24.11 -4.07
N GLU A 73 7.80 -23.08 -3.42
CA GLU A 73 6.35 -22.84 -3.44
C GLU A 73 5.80 -22.57 -4.84
N ILE A 74 6.64 -22.01 -5.73
CA ILE A 74 6.28 -21.75 -7.12
C ILE A 74 6.77 -22.85 -8.08
N ASN A 75 7.28 -23.97 -7.56
CA ASN A 75 7.90 -25.07 -8.30
C ASN A 75 8.99 -24.60 -9.29
N SER A 76 9.83 -23.66 -8.85
CA SER A 76 10.95 -23.11 -9.62
C SER A 76 12.26 -23.32 -8.85
N ASP A 77 13.37 -23.22 -9.54
CA ASP A 77 14.71 -23.01 -8.99
C ASP A 77 15.30 -21.68 -9.51
N TYR A 78 16.52 -21.35 -9.10
CA TYR A 78 17.18 -20.09 -9.44
C TYR A 78 17.45 -19.97 -10.95
N GLU A 79 17.91 -21.05 -11.61
CA GLU A 79 18.24 -21.03 -13.04
C GLU A 79 16.98 -21.01 -13.91
N SER A 80 15.96 -21.76 -13.51
CA SER A 80 14.66 -21.76 -14.18
C SER A 80 14.00 -20.40 -14.05
N PHE A 81 14.03 -19.76 -12.87
CA PHE A 81 13.46 -18.43 -12.68
C PHE A 81 14.15 -17.37 -13.55
N GLN A 82 15.45 -17.50 -13.76
CA GLN A 82 16.18 -16.59 -14.64
C GLN A 82 15.79 -16.70 -16.11
N SER A 83 15.37 -17.88 -16.55
CA SER A 83 15.03 -18.19 -17.94
C SER A 83 13.54 -18.09 -18.25
N LEU A 84 12.69 -17.78 -17.26
CA LEU A 84 11.26 -17.60 -17.46
C LEU A 84 10.96 -16.46 -18.44
N SER A 85 10.00 -16.71 -19.32
CA SER A 85 9.43 -15.70 -20.21
C SER A 85 8.58 -14.69 -19.42
N LEU A 86 8.36 -13.51 -19.99
CA LEU A 86 7.54 -12.46 -19.37
C LEU A 86 6.12 -12.95 -19.02
N ASP A 87 5.50 -13.79 -19.85
CA ASP A 87 4.16 -14.33 -19.60
C ASP A 87 4.13 -15.31 -18.42
N GLU A 88 5.16 -16.16 -18.29
CA GLU A 88 5.28 -17.09 -17.16
C GLU A 88 5.52 -16.33 -15.86
N VAL A 89 6.43 -15.35 -15.88
CA VAL A 89 6.70 -14.50 -14.72
C VAL A 89 5.44 -13.76 -14.29
N LYS A 90 4.70 -13.19 -15.24
CA LYS A 90 3.45 -12.47 -14.96
C LYS A 90 2.40 -13.40 -14.33
N ASN A 91 2.30 -14.64 -14.79
CA ASN A 91 1.40 -15.64 -14.20
C ASN A 91 1.80 -16.02 -12.78
N ILE A 92 3.10 -16.17 -12.50
CA ILE A 92 3.60 -16.45 -11.15
C ILE A 92 3.34 -15.25 -10.24
N PHE A 93 3.69 -14.04 -10.70
CA PHE A 93 3.49 -12.80 -9.97
C PHE A 93 2.02 -12.62 -9.58
N SER A 94 1.09 -12.76 -10.54
CA SER A 94 -0.35 -12.62 -10.28
C SER A 94 -0.80 -13.58 -9.18
N LYS A 95 -0.47 -14.87 -9.28
CA LYS A 95 -0.82 -15.86 -8.25
C LYS A 95 -0.27 -15.53 -6.85
N VAL A 96 0.97 -15.10 -6.79
CA VAL A 96 1.66 -14.78 -5.53
C VAL A 96 1.08 -13.51 -4.91
N HIS A 97 0.88 -12.48 -5.72
CA HIS A 97 0.30 -11.20 -5.32
C HIS A 97 -1.16 -11.36 -4.88
N ASP A 98 -1.99 -12.06 -5.66
CA ASP A 98 -3.40 -12.30 -5.36
C ASP A 98 -3.56 -13.07 -4.04
N ASN A 99 -2.72 -14.07 -3.79
CA ASN A 99 -2.74 -14.83 -2.54
C ASN A 99 -2.36 -13.94 -1.33
N TRP A 100 -1.29 -13.15 -1.46
CA TRP A 100 -0.89 -12.22 -0.40
C TRP A 100 -1.96 -11.15 -0.14
N LEU A 101 -2.58 -10.64 -1.19
CA LEU A 101 -3.68 -9.69 -1.11
C LEU A 101 -4.90 -10.29 -0.41
N LEU A 102 -5.27 -11.52 -0.79
CA LEU A 102 -6.35 -12.28 -0.14
C LEU A 102 -6.06 -12.49 1.34
N GLN A 103 -4.84 -12.90 1.69
CA GLN A 103 -4.43 -13.07 3.08
C GLN A 103 -4.59 -11.78 3.88
N ASN A 104 -4.07 -10.65 3.36
CA ASN A 104 -4.22 -9.34 4.01
C ASN A 104 -5.68 -8.94 4.21
N ASN A 105 -6.50 -9.14 3.18
CA ASN A 105 -7.94 -8.85 3.23
C ASN A 105 -8.68 -9.72 4.25
N VAL A 106 -8.36 -11.02 4.34
CA VAL A 106 -8.93 -11.91 5.35
C VAL A 106 -8.50 -11.48 6.75
N THR A 107 -7.22 -11.16 6.96
CA THR A 107 -6.73 -10.67 8.26
C THR A 107 -7.41 -9.37 8.67
N LEU A 108 -7.56 -8.41 7.75
CA LEU A 108 -8.29 -7.17 8.06
C LEU A 108 -9.76 -7.46 8.41
N LEU A 109 -10.41 -8.41 7.73
CA LEU A 109 -11.79 -8.78 8.04
C LEU A 109 -11.92 -9.41 9.44
N GLU A 110 -10.98 -10.29 9.81
CA GLU A 110 -10.94 -10.93 11.14
C GLU A 110 -10.69 -9.91 12.26
N GLU A 111 -9.85 -8.91 11.99
CA GLU A 111 -9.46 -7.90 12.98
C GLU A 111 -10.22 -6.57 12.85
N LEU A 112 -11.23 -6.51 11.99
CA LEU A 112 -11.88 -5.27 11.55
C LEU A 112 -12.30 -4.37 12.72
N PHE A 113 -12.97 -4.94 13.72
CA PHE A 113 -13.42 -4.18 14.89
C PHE A 113 -12.28 -3.67 15.77
N LYS A 114 -11.18 -4.44 15.91
CA LYS A 114 -10.00 -4.01 16.66
C LYS A 114 -9.36 -2.81 15.96
N VAL A 115 -9.18 -2.93 14.64
CA VAL A 115 -8.62 -1.86 13.79
C VAL A 115 -9.47 -0.60 13.86
N ILE A 116 -10.79 -0.71 13.69
CA ILE A 116 -11.71 0.43 13.79
C ILE A 116 -11.62 1.09 15.17
N THR A 117 -11.62 0.29 16.25
CA THR A 117 -11.56 0.80 17.62
C THR A 117 -10.26 1.56 17.87
N HIS A 118 -9.13 0.98 17.47
CA HIS A 118 -7.80 1.59 17.60
C HIS A 118 -7.70 2.91 16.82
N LEU A 119 -8.04 2.89 15.52
CA LEU A 119 -8.04 4.09 14.68
C LEU A 119 -9.00 5.17 15.23
N ASN A 120 -10.19 4.78 15.70
CA ASN A 120 -11.10 5.74 16.32
C ASN A 120 -10.55 6.37 17.62
N GLY A 121 -9.72 5.64 18.36
CA GLY A 121 -8.97 6.14 19.52
C GLY A 121 -7.85 7.12 19.15
N LEU A 122 -7.24 6.97 17.97
CA LEU A 122 -6.23 7.91 17.46
C LEU A 122 -6.86 9.22 16.96
N TRP A 123 -8.05 9.16 16.35
CA TRP A 123 -8.67 10.32 15.71
C TRP A 123 -8.69 11.64 16.52
N PRO A 124 -9.10 11.67 17.81
CA PRO A 124 -9.09 12.91 18.60
C PRO A 124 -7.70 13.28 19.16
N ASN A 125 -6.76 12.34 19.20
CA ASN A 125 -5.49 12.47 19.94
C ASN A 125 -4.30 12.73 19.01
N ASP A 126 -4.20 11.96 17.93
CA ASP A 126 -3.11 12.02 16.96
C ASP A 126 -3.63 11.68 15.57
N ARG A 127 -4.03 12.73 14.86
CA ARG A 127 -4.62 12.63 13.53
C ARG A 127 -3.60 12.25 12.46
N THR A 128 -2.34 12.63 12.63
CA THR A 128 -1.27 12.25 11.70
C THR A 128 -1.04 10.75 11.76
N THR A 129 -0.85 10.20 12.97
CA THR A 129 -0.67 8.76 13.16
C THR A 129 -1.89 7.97 12.67
N PHE A 130 -3.11 8.46 12.88
CA PHE A 130 -4.32 7.87 12.29
C PHE A 130 -4.20 7.67 10.77
N PHE A 131 -3.79 8.69 10.03
CA PHE A 131 -3.73 8.62 8.57
C PHE A 131 -2.51 7.83 8.07
N GLU A 132 -1.41 7.80 8.81
CA GLU A 132 -0.27 6.92 8.52
C GLU A 132 -0.63 5.44 8.68
N GLU A 133 -1.35 5.08 9.75
CA GLU A 133 -1.83 3.70 9.94
C GLU A 133 -2.91 3.32 8.91
N LEU A 134 -3.86 4.22 8.63
CA LEU A 134 -4.84 4.01 7.57
C LEU A 134 -4.16 3.83 6.21
N TRP A 135 -3.08 4.57 5.94
CA TRP A 135 -2.28 4.41 4.73
C TRP A 135 -1.70 2.99 4.61
N PHE A 136 -1.15 2.43 5.69
CA PHE A 136 -0.64 1.05 5.69
C PHE A 136 -1.74 0.04 5.42
N ILE A 137 -2.90 0.20 6.06
CA ILE A 137 -4.06 -0.67 5.87
C ILE A 137 -4.50 -0.64 4.41
N LEU A 138 -4.64 0.55 3.82
CA LEU A 138 -5.01 0.71 2.42
C LEU A 138 -3.97 0.10 1.49
N LYS A 139 -2.68 0.35 1.74
CA LYS A 139 -1.56 -0.14 0.93
C LYS A 139 -1.56 -1.66 0.82
N SER A 140 -1.67 -2.37 1.95
CA SER A 140 -1.64 -3.83 2.00
C SER A 140 -2.92 -4.46 1.47
N ASN A 141 -4.08 -3.87 1.78
CA ASN A 141 -5.39 -4.41 1.40
C ASN A 141 -5.79 -4.10 -0.05
N LEU A 142 -5.20 -3.08 -0.66
CA LEU A 142 -5.33 -2.82 -2.09
C LEU A 142 -4.23 -3.50 -2.91
N GLY A 143 -3.17 -3.98 -2.26
CA GLY A 143 -1.96 -4.43 -2.96
C GLY A 143 -1.37 -3.33 -3.84
N ALA A 144 -1.54 -2.08 -3.42
CA ALA A 144 -1.22 -0.90 -4.22
C ALA A 144 0.30 -0.73 -4.34
N LYS A 145 0.79 -0.15 -5.43
CA LYS A 145 2.18 0.29 -5.60
C LYS A 145 2.45 1.56 -4.81
N SER A 146 1.51 2.51 -4.88
CA SER A 146 1.55 3.78 -4.18
C SER A 146 0.16 4.13 -3.64
N VAL A 147 0.14 4.87 -2.53
CA VAL A 147 -1.10 5.42 -1.95
C VAL A 147 -0.84 6.87 -1.57
N ARG A 148 -1.82 7.74 -1.85
CA ARG A 148 -1.87 9.13 -1.43
C ARG A 148 -3.22 9.39 -0.77
N ILE A 149 -3.21 9.87 0.45
CA ILE A 149 -4.39 10.31 1.19
C ILE A 149 -4.32 11.83 1.34
N ILE A 150 -5.41 12.53 1.03
CA ILE A 150 -5.55 13.98 1.19
C ILE A 150 -6.72 14.23 2.13
N PHE A 151 -6.51 15.05 3.15
CA PHE A 151 -7.54 15.40 4.13
C PHE A 151 -7.33 16.82 4.67
N ASN A 152 -8.39 17.36 5.29
CA ASN A 152 -8.33 18.64 5.97
C ASN A 152 -7.93 18.46 7.44
N ASP A 153 -6.99 19.25 7.92
CA ASP A 153 -6.55 19.28 9.31
C ASP A 153 -6.50 20.70 9.89
N ILE A 154 -6.38 20.81 11.21
CA ILE A 154 -6.34 22.07 11.93
C ILE A 154 -4.95 22.30 12.49
N GLN A 155 -4.24 23.29 11.95
CA GLN A 155 -3.00 23.77 12.53
C GLN A 155 -3.32 24.67 13.73
N ILE A 156 -2.98 24.19 14.94
CA ILE A 156 -3.18 24.93 16.18
C ILE A 156 -2.18 26.09 16.25
N ALA A 157 -2.70 27.29 16.51
CA ALA A 157 -1.89 28.48 16.68
C ALA A 157 -0.90 28.33 17.85
N LYS A 158 0.38 28.63 17.62
CA LYS A 158 1.44 28.55 18.65
C LYS A 158 1.50 29.78 19.56
N LYS A 159 0.79 30.86 19.21
CA LYS A 159 0.75 32.13 19.94
C LYS A 159 -0.69 32.53 20.23
N GLU A 160 -0.93 33.15 21.40
CA GLU A 160 -2.27 33.55 21.86
C GLU A 160 -3.04 34.49 20.90
N ASN A 161 -2.34 35.19 20.00
CA ASN A 161 -2.95 36.11 19.03
C ASN A 161 -3.18 35.52 17.62
N GLU A 162 -2.80 34.26 17.39
CA GLU A 162 -3.00 33.58 16.11
C GLU A 162 -4.25 32.70 16.18
N LYS A 163 -5.03 32.64 15.09
CA LYS A 163 -6.20 31.75 14.99
C LYS A 163 -5.77 30.41 14.42
N ASN A 164 -6.45 29.35 14.84
CA ASN A 164 -6.31 28.04 14.21
C ASN A 164 -6.60 28.14 12.71
N LYS A 165 -5.74 27.52 11.90
CA LYS A 165 -5.84 27.55 10.45
C LYS A 165 -6.25 26.17 9.94
N LEU A 166 -7.27 26.13 9.09
CA LEU A 166 -7.57 24.93 8.31
C LEU A 166 -6.50 24.77 7.24
N ILE A 167 -5.80 23.65 7.27
CA ILE A 167 -4.78 23.28 6.28
C ILE A 167 -5.21 21.98 5.61
N GLN A 168 -4.63 21.71 4.45
CA GLN A 168 -4.69 20.39 3.85
C GLN A 168 -3.41 19.66 4.18
N VAL A 169 -3.54 18.36 4.45
CA VAL A 169 -2.42 17.47 4.68
C VAL A 169 -2.52 16.36 3.65
N LYS A 170 -1.38 15.97 3.12
CA LYS A 170 -1.25 14.77 2.31
C LYS A 170 -0.34 13.76 2.99
N VAL A 171 -0.71 12.49 2.91
CA VAL A 171 0.12 11.36 3.32
C VAL A 171 0.34 10.51 2.08
N GLU A 172 1.56 10.52 1.56
CA GLU A 172 1.91 9.82 0.32
C GLU A 172 3.17 8.97 0.47
N GLY A 173 3.27 7.91 -0.35
CA GLY A 173 4.47 7.07 -0.40
C GLY A 173 4.30 5.84 -1.26
N GLU A 174 5.42 5.14 -1.48
CA GLU A 174 5.47 3.81 -2.12
C GLU A 174 5.72 2.69 -1.11
N ARG A 175 6.60 2.94 -0.12
CA ARG A 175 6.93 1.98 0.95
C ARG A 175 6.48 2.44 2.33
N LEU A 176 6.79 3.68 2.69
CA LEU A 176 6.42 4.30 3.96
C LEU A 176 5.58 5.55 3.70
N PRO A 177 4.61 5.88 4.57
CA PRO A 177 3.87 7.13 4.48
C PRO A 177 4.80 8.31 4.79
N ASN A 178 4.59 9.43 4.10
CA ASN A 178 5.27 10.69 4.35
C ASN A 178 4.24 11.82 4.49
N PRO A 179 3.85 12.20 5.72
CA PRO A 179 2.91 13.29 5.96
C PRO A 179 3.55 14.64 5.66
N THR A 180 2.91 15.43 4.79
CA THR A 180 3.36 16.79 4.44
C THR A 180 2.15 17.72 4.27
N GLU A 181 2.36 19.03 4.44
CA GLU A 181 1.31 20.02 4.15
C GLU A 181 1.00 20.01 2.64
N GLY A 182 -0.28 20.00 2.30
CA GLY A 182 -0.77 20.08 0.94
C GLY A 182 -0.65 21.49 0.36
N GLY A 183 -0.67 21.59 -0.97
CA GLY A 183 -0.61 22.84 -1.71
C GLY A 183 -1.83 23.09 -2.58
N GLU A 184 -1.65 23.89 -3.63
CA GLU A 184 -2.73 24.20 -4.59
C GLU A 184 -3.26 22.97 -5.33
N LEU A 185 -2.42 21.95 -5.53
CA LEU A 185 -2.82 20.73 -6.22
C LEU A 185 -3.84 19.96 -5.37
N GLU A 186 -3.53 19.74 -4.09
CA GLU A 186 -4.41 19.06 -3.14
C GLU A 186 -5.72 19.84 -2.97
N ALA A 187 -5.67 21.17 -2.98
CA ALA A 187 -6.86 22.01 -2.92
C ALA A 187 -7.78 21.82 -4.13
N LYS A 188 -7.18 21.78 -5.34
CA LYS A 188 -7.92 21.49 -6.58
C LYS A 188 -8.50 20.09 -6.59
N ILE A 189 -7.75 19.08 -6.13
CA ILE A 189 -8.24 17.70 -6.04
C ILE A 189 -9.45 17.63 -5.10
N MET A 190 -9.34 18.19 -3.89
CA MET A 190 -10.43 18.19 -2.92
C MET A 190 -11.68 18.92 -3.45
N SER A 191 -11.51 20.03 -4.19
CA SER A 191 -12.63 20.75 -4.79
C SER A 191 -13.30 19.97 -5.93
N ASN A 192 -12.52 19.24 -6.74
CA ASN A 192 -13.05 18.43 -7.84
C ASN A 192 -14.01 17.34 -7.35
N TYR A 193 -13.75 16.75 -6.18
CA TYR A 193 -14.53 15.67 -5.57
C TYR A 193 -15.53 16.14 -4.50
N GLU A 194 -15.78 17.45 -4.39
CA GLU A 194 -16.61 18.02 -3.32
C GLU A 194 -18.03 17.42 -3.24
N LYS A 195 -18.59 17.04 -4.40
CA LYS A 195 -19.93 16.46 -4.51
C LYS A 195 -20.00 15.03 -3.97
N ASP A 196 -18.88 14.32 -3.95
CA ASP A 196 -18.81 12.89 -3.62
C ASP A 196 -18.63 12.66 -2.11
N PHE A 197 -18.26 13.71 -1.34
CA PHE A 197 -18.12 13.67 0.12
C PHE A 197 -19.46 13.53 0.88
N ASN A 198 -20.59 13.51 0.17
CA ASN A 198 -21.88 13.17 0.78
C ASN A 198 -21.97 11.68 1.16
N ASN A 199 -21.14 10.84 0.53
CA ASN A 199 -21.08 9.41 0.81
C ASN A 199 -20.03 9.12 1.89
N THR A 200 -20.30 8.13 2.73
CA THR A 200 -19.31 7.63 3.70
C THR A 200 -18.09 7.03 3.03
N PHE A 201 -18.31 6.32 1.91
CA PHE A 201 -17.30 5.70 1.08
C PHE A 201 -17.85 5.56 -0.34
N ASP A 202 -17.06 5.96 -1.33
CA ASP A 202 -17.36 5.74 -2.73
C ASP A 202 -16.08 5.58 -3.56
N ILE A 203 -16.17 4.80 -4.63
CA ILE A 203 -15.10 4.67 -5.62
C ILE A 203 -15.45 5.60 -6.77
N ALA A 204 -14.95 6.84 -6.67
CA ALA A 204 -15.24 7.89 -7.63
C ALA A 204 -14.70 7.56 -9.03
N GLU A 205 -13.47 7.01 -9.11
CA GLU A 205 -12.86 6.65 -10.39
C GLU A 205 -12.05 5.35 -10.28
N TYR A 206 -12.14 4.49 -11.29
CA TYR A 206 -11.26 3.33 -11.43
C TYR A 206 -10.94 3.06 -12.90
N SER A 207 -9.64 3.02 -13.22
CA SER A 207 -9.13 2.62 -14.53
C SER A 207 -8.27 1.36 -14.37
N GLY A 208 -8.82 0.21 -14.76
CA GLY A 208 -8.08 -1.06 -14.72
C GLY A 208 -6.88 -1.08 -15.67
N GLU A 209 -6.98 -0.42 -16.83
CA GLU A 209 -5.87 -0.34 -17.80
C GLU A 209 -4.68 0.46 -17.26
N LYS A 210 -4.96 1.59 -16.60
CA LYS A 210 -3.92 2.45 -16.01
C LYS A 210 -3.52 2.02 -14.60
N GLY A 211 -4.27 1.11 -13.99
CA GLY A 211 -4.11 0.75 -12.59
C GLY A 211 -4.37 1.92 -11.64
N GLN A 212 -5.25 2.86 -11.98
CA GLN A 212 -5.51 4.06 -11.18
C GLN A 212 -6.85 3.95 -10.46
N LEU A 213 -6.86 4.25 -9.16
CA LEU A 213 -8.02 4.22 -8.30
C LEU A 213 -8.15 5.53 -7.52
N VAL A 214 -9.34 6.13 -7.53
CA VAL A 214 -9.70 7.25 -6.67
C VAL A 214 -10.92 6.87 -5.83
N ILE A 215 -10.76 7.00 -4.52
CA ILE A 215 -11.77 6.76 -3.49
C ILE A 215 -12.05 8.10 -2.80
N THR A 216 -13.32 8.38 -2.56
CA THR A 216 -13.77 9.51 -1.75
C THR A 216 -14.47 8.95 -0.51
N ALA A 217 -14.15 9.50 0.65
CA ALA A 217 -14.73 9.07 1.91
C ALA A 217 -14.95 10.27 2.84
N THR A 218 -15.87 10.10 3.79
CA THR A 218 -16.13 11.11 4.82
C THR A 218 -16.05 10.46 6.20
N ILE A 219 -14.91 10.65 6.88
CA ILE A 219 -14.65 10.11 8.21
C ILE A 219 -15.02 11.17 9.25
N LYS A 220 -16.04 10.91 10.08
CA LYS A 220 -16.51 11.84 11.13
C LYS A 220 -16.74 13.27 10.61
N LYS A 221 -17.39 13.39 9.45
CA LYS A 221 -17.65 14.65 8.72
C LYS A 221 -16.42 15.33 8.13
N SER A 222 -15.24 14.73 8.20
CA SER A 222 -14.07 15.19 7.48
C SER A 222 -14.00 14.53 6.10
N PRO A 223 -13.99 15.29 5.01
CA PRO A 223 -13.77 14.75 3.68
C PRO A 223 -12.34 14.25 3.53
N VAL A 224 -12.18 13.16 2.79
CA VAL A 224 -10.91 12.49 2.51
C VAL A 224 -10.93 12.01 1.05
N VAL A 225 -9.85 12.29 0.31
CA VAL A 225 -9.60 11.71 -1.02
C VAL A 225 -8.43 10.75 -0.91
N ILE A 226 -8.59 9.54 -1.45
CA ILE A 226 -7.57 8.51 -1.48
C ILE A 226 -7.30 8.17 -2.94
N MET A 227 -6.06 8.29 -3.36
CA MET A 227 -5.59 7.93 -4.69
C MET A 227 -4.61 6.77 -4.54
N ALA A 228 -4.76 5.73 -5.36
CA ALA A 228 -3.90 4.56 -5.31
C ALA A 228 -3.58 4.04 -6.71
N GLU A 229 -2.36 3.51 -6.86
CA GLU A 229 -1.98 2.74 -8.04
C GLU A 229 -2.10 1.25 -7.72
N VAL A 230 -3.02 0.54 -8.37
CA VAL A 230 -3.38 -0.86 -8.07
C VAL A 230 -3.31 -1.72 -9.33
N TYR A 231 -2.96 -3.00 -9.19
CA TYR A 231 -3.00 -3.96 -10.30
C TYR A 231 -4.43 -4.32 -10.69
N GLU A 232 -5.26 -4.58 -9.68
CA GLU A 232 -6.66 -4.90 -9.84
C GLU A 232 -7.47 -4.43 -8.63
N LEU A 233 -8.80 -4.38 -8.80
CA LEU A 233 -9.73 -4.07 -7.72
C LEU A 233 -10.89 -5.07 -7.70
N SER A 234 -10.78 -6.04 -6.80
CA SER A 234 -11.77 -7.09 -6.59
C SER A 234 -13.00 -6.59 -5.81
N ARG A 235 -14.13 -7.32 -5.92
CA ARG A 235 -15.34 -7.01 -5.14
C ARG A 235 -15.13 -7.16 -3.63
N MET A 236 -14.28 -8.08 -3.22
CA MET A 236 -13.98 -8.33 -1.81
C MET A 236 -13.28 -7.11 -1.19
N GLN A 237 -12.28 -6.55 -1.88
CA GLN A 237 -11.60 -5.33 -1.45
C GLN A 237 -12.58 -4.17 -1.29
N LYS A 238 -13.48 -3.97 -2.28
CA LYS A 238 -14.52 -2.92 -2.19
C LYS A 238 -15.40 -3.09 -0.96
N ALA A 239 -15.84 -4.32 -0.67
CA ALA A 239 -16.70 -4.60 0.46
C ALA A 239 -15.99 -4.38 1.81
N ILE A 240 -14.74 -4.85 1.95
CA ILE A 240 -13.95 -4.70 3.18
C ILE A 240 -13.64 -3.22 3.44
N LEU A 241 -13.20 -2.48 2.41
CA LEU A 241 -12.95 -1.05 2.55
C LEU A 241 -14.23 -0.28 2.89
N SER A 242 -15.34 -0.58 2.21
CA SER A 242 -16.63 0.03 2.55
C SER A 242 -17.01 -0.22 4.01
N ALA A 243 -16.81 -1.44 4.53
CA ALA A 243 -17.07 -1.77 5.93
C ALA A 243 -16.14 -1.00 6.88
N LEU A 244 -14.84 -0.93 6.57
CA LEU A 244 -13.85 -0.16 7.32
C LEU A 244 -14.26 1.31 7.43
N PHE A 245 -14.52 1.98 6.29
CA PHE A 245 -14.88 3.41 6.29
C PHE A 245 -16.24 3.67 6.93
N THR A 246 -17.20 2.74 6.81
CA THR A 246 -18.47 2.83 7.55
C THR A 246 -18.19 2.83 9.05
N GLY A 247 -17.42 1.86 9.57
CA GLY A 247 -17.10 1.79 10.99
C GLY A 247 -16.24 2.96 11.52
N LEU A 248 -15.36 3.52 10.69
CA LEU A 248 -14.60 4.73 11.04
C LEU A 248 -15.47 5.99 11.10
N SER A 249 -16.59 6.00 10.38
CA SER A 249 -17.49 7.14 10.27
C SER A 249 -18.62 7.10 11.30
N GLU A 250 -18.93 5.92 11.83
CA GLU A 250 -19.83 5.75 12.96
C GLU A 250 -19.19 6.31 14.24
N ASN A 251 -19.97 7.11 14.98
CA ASN A 251 -19.59 7.47 16.34
C ASN A 251 -19.82 6.23 17.20
N ILE A 252 -18.78 5.43 17.43
CA ILE A 252 -18.80 4.43 18.50
C ILE A 252 -18.82 5.24 19.81
N GLN A 253 -20.01 5.36 20.39
CA GLN A 253 -20.28 5.99 21.69
C GLN A 253 -19.69 5.16 22.83
#